data_AF-Q4TGT9-F1
#
_entry.id   AF-Q4TGT9-F1
#
_cell.length_a   1.000
_cell.length_b   1.000
_cell.length_c   1.000
_cell.angle_alpha   90.00
_cell.angle_beta   90.00
_cell.angle_gamma   90.00
#
_symmetry.space_group_name_H-M   'P 1'
#
loop_
_entity.id
_entity.type
_entity.pdbx_description
1 polymer ?
#
loop_
_entity_poly.entity_id
_entity_poly.type
_entity_poly.pdbx_seq_one_letter_code
_entity_poly.pdbx_strand_id
1 'polypeptide(L)'
;RIAASESNLQNKRLKLDYDEITPCLKEVTLVWEKMLGTPERPKVKVDMEIIHAALAQGVPRQHRGEVWKFLSEQYLLRQTVSTQPPTNNTSYRELLQQVSSEQHAILIDLGN
;
A
#
# COMPACT_ATOMS: atom_id res chain seq x y z
N ARG A 1 24.38 -4.83 -7.40
CA ARG A 1 23.29 -3.97 -6.87
C ARG A 1 22.27 -3.53 -7.95
N ILE A 2 22.60 -3.57 -9.25
CA ILE A 2 21.71 -3.14 -10.35
C ILE A 2 20.62 -4.19 -10.71
N ALA A 3 20.94 -5.49 -10.66
CA ALA A 3 19.98 -6.56 -10.97
C ALA A 3 18.73 -6.58 -10.06
N ALA A 4 18.88 -6.15 -8.80
CA ALA A 4 17.75 -6.08 -7.86
C ALA A 4 16.79 -4.93 -8.20
N SER A 5 17.26 -3.80 -8.75
CA SER A 5 16.36 -2.70 -9.15
C SER A 5 15.58 -3.05 -10.42
N GLU A 6 16.24 -3.68 -11.41
CA GLU A 6 15.57 -4.14 -12.64
C GLU A 6 14.51 -5.21 -12.36
N SER A 7 14.85 -6.22 -11.54
CA SER A 7 13.89 -7.25 -11.12
C SER A 7 12.69 -6.65 -10.34
N ASN A 8 12.92 -5.65 -9.48
CA ASN A 8 11.85 -4.96 -8.77
C ASN A 8 10.95 -4.14 -9.71
N LEU A 9 11.52 -3.46 -10.71
CA LEU A 9 10.76 -2.70 -11.72
C LEU A 9 9.92 -3.63 -12.60
N GLN A 10 10.49 -4.77 -13.01
CA GLN A 10 9.80 -5.76 -13.82
C GLN A 10 8.69 -6.46 -13.03
N ASN A 11 8.92 -6.79 -11.75
CA ASN A 11 7.88 -7.30 -10.85
C ASN A 11 6.76 -6.28 -10.63
N LYS A 12 7.08 -5.00 -10.43
CA LYS A 12 6.06 -3.93 -10.33
C LYS A 12 5.23 -3.84 -11.62
N ARG A 13 5.86 -3.94 -12.78
CA ARG A 13 5.17 -3.92 -14.07
C ARG A 13 4.20 -5.10 -14.23
N LEU A 14 4.66 -6.32 -13.93
CA LEU A 14 3.85 -7.55 -14.01
C LEU A 14 2.71 -7.57 -12.98
N LYS A 15 2.98 -7.21 -11.71
CA LYS A 15 1.95 -7.18 -10.65
C LYS A 15 0.84 -6.19 -10.90
N LEU A 16 1.15 -5.14 -11.66
CA LEU A 16 0.15 -4.14 -11.98
C LEU A 16 -0.66 -4.56 -13.20
N ASP A 17 -0.28 -5.57 -13.99
CA ASP A 17 -0.87 -5.90 -15.31
C ASP A 17 -2.29 -6.49 -15.29
N TYR A 18 -3.23 -5.69 -14.78
CA TYR A 18 -4.66 -5.94 -14.81
C TYR A 18 -5.39 -4.81 -15.55
N ASP A 19 -6.51 -5.17 -16.19
CA ASP A 19 -7.36 -4.22 -16.88
C ASP A 19 -7.93 -3.17 -15.91
N GLU A 20 -7.83 -1.90 -16.28
CA GLU A 20 -8.51 -0.82 -15.54
C GLU A 20 -9.95 -0.71 -16.05
N ILE A 21 -10.92 -0.75 -15.12
CA ILE A 21 -12.34 -0.55 -15.43
C ILE A 21 -12.57 0.84 -16.05
N THR A 22 -11.82 1.85 -15.57
CA THR A 22 -11.76 3.20 -16.15
C THR A 22 -10.33 3.73 -15.99
N PRO A 23 -9.64 4.12 -17.07
CA PRO A 23 -8.32 4.74 -16.97
C PRO A 23 -8.39 6.03 -16.14
N CYS A 24 -7.48 6.19 -15.18
CA CYS A 24 -7.45 7.39 -14.35
C CYS A 24 -7.04 8.62 -15.17
N LEU A 25 -7.74 9.75 -15.00
CA LEU A 25 -7.41 10.99 -15.68
C LEU A 25 -6.05 11.53 -15.19
N LYS A 26 -5.25 12.10 -16.11
CA LYS A 26 -3.93 12.67 -15.78
C LYS A 26 -3.98 13.71 -14.66
N GLU A 27 -5.04 14.51 -14.63
CA GLU A 27 -5.26 15.53 -13.61
C GLU A 27 -5.41 14.92 -12.21
N VAL A 28 -6.12 13.80 -12.11
CA VAL A 28 -6.32 13.06 -10.85
C VAL A 28 -5.01 12.44 -10.38
N THR A 29 -4.19 11.92 -11.30
CA THR A 29 -2.84 11.45 -10.98
C THR A 29 -1.98 12.55 -10.36
N LEU A 30 -2.01 13.77 -10.90
CA LEU A 30 -1.23 14.89 -10.37
C LEU A 30 -1.65 15.29 -8.95
N VAL A 31 -2.95 15.23 -8.65
CA VAL A 31 -3.47 15.47 -7.30
C VAL A 31 -2.90 14.42 -6.32
N TRP A 32 -2.91 13.14 -6.72
CA TRP A 32 -2.31 12.08 -5.90
C TRP A 32 -0.81 12.24 -5.74
N GLU A 33 -0.06 12.55 -6.80
CA GLU A 33 1.39 12.80 -6.70
C GLU A 33 1.71 13.93 -5.73
N LYS A 34 0.94 15.03 -5.77
CA LYS A 34 1.10 16.15 -4.85
C LYS A 34 0.79 15.76 -3.41
N MET A 35 -0.29 15.02 -3.17
CA MET A 35 -0.64 14.54 -1.82
C MET A 35 0.41 13.55 -1.30
N LEU A 36 0.82 12.58 -2.11
CA LEU A 36 1.78 11.55 -1.75
C LEU A 36 3.19 12.13 -1.53
N GLY A 37 3.55 13.21 -2.22
CA GLY A 37 4.83 13.92 -2.11
C GLY A 37 4.94 14.89 -0.93
N THR A 38 3.92 15.01 -0.08
CA THR A 38 3.95 15.90 1.10
C THR A 38 5.04 15.46 2.09
N PRO A 39 5.96 16.33 2.51
CA PRO A 39 6.97 15.98 3.51
C PRO A 39 6.30 15.63 4.86
N GLU A 40 6.89 14.68 5.58
CA GLU A 40 6.35 14.18 6.87
C GLU A 40 4.90 13.67 6.83
N ARG A 41 4.43 13.18 5.67
CA ARG A 41 3.10 12.60 5.46
C ARG A 41 2.57 11.69 6.59
N PRO A 42 3.38 10.80 7.22
CA PRO A 42 2.88 9.94 8.30
C PRO A 42 2.52 10.68 9.60
N LYS A 43 2.82 11.98 9.71
CA LYS A 43 2.54 12.83 10.88
C LYS A 43 1.49 13.91 10.60
N VAL A 44 1.22 14.20 9.33
CA VAL A 44 0.33 15.28 8.90
C VAL A 44 -1.06 14.74 8.62
N LYS A 45 -2.07 15.32 9.28
CA LYS A 45 -3.48 15.01 9.04
C LYS A 45 -3.97 15.74 7.79
N VAL A 46 -4.29 15.01 6.74
CA VAL A 46 -4.93 15.53 5.52
C VAL A 46 -6.42 15.44 5.68
N ASP A 47 -7.16 16.52 5.40
CA ASP A 47 -8.62 16.57 5.52
C ASP A 47 -9.30 15.36 4.86
N MET A 48 -10.22 14.71 5.58
CA MET A 48 -10.93 13.55 5.06
C MET A 48 -11.81 13.94 3.87
N GLU A 49 -12.38 15.14 3.83
CA GLU A 49 -13.17 15.58 2.67
C GLU A 49 -12.32 15.61 1.39
N ILE A 50 -11.07 16.08 1.51
CA ILE A 50 -10.10 16.09 0.40
C ILE A 50 -9.75 14.67 -0.03
N ILE A 51 -9.51 13.77 0.94
CA ILE A 51 -9.21 12.36 0.65
C ILE A 51 -10.39 11.69 -0.05
N HIS A 52 -11.61 11.89 0.44
CA HIS A 52 -12.83 11.34 -0.15
C HIS A 52 -13.06 11.88 -1.57
N ALA A 53 -12.88 13.18 -1.79
CA ALA A 53 -12.99 13.79 -3.11
C ALA A 53 -11.95 13.23 -4.10
N ALA A 54 -10.72 13.00 -3.66
CA ALA A 54 -9.67 12.42 -4.49
C ALA A 54 -9.94 10.95 -4.81
N LEU A 55 -10.45 10.17 -3.86
CA LEU A 55 -10.86 8.77 -4.09
C LEU A 55 -12.02 8.67 -5.08
N ALA A 56 -13.01 9.56 -4.98
CA ALA A 56 -14.17 9.59 -5.88
C ALA A 56 -13.79 9.90 -7.33
N GLN A 57 -12.71 10.67 -7.54
CA GLN A 57 -12.17 10.99 -8.86
C GLN A 57 -11.31 9.87 -9.46
N GLY A 58 -10.92 8.88 -8.65
CA GLY A 58 -10.15 7.72 -9.08
C GLY A 58 -8.77 7.62 -8.44
N VAL A 59 -8.21 6.40 -8.45
CA VAL A 59 -6.89 6.10 -7.91
C VAL A 59 -6.01 5.50 -9.02
N PRO A 60 -4.91 6.17 -9.40
CA PRO A 60 -4.01 5.68 -10.44
C PRO A 60 -3.45 4.29 -10.08
N ARG A 61 -3.54 3.32 -10.99
CA ARG A 61 -3.00 1.96 -10.81
C ARG A 61 -1.53 1.97 -10.34
N GLN A 62 -0.69 2.84 -10.90
CA GLN A 62 0.72 2.94 -10.54
C GLN A 62 0.97 3.37 -9.09
N HIS A 63 0.08 4.18 -8.53
CA HIS A 63 0.21 4.72 -7.16
C HIS A 63 -0.70 4.03 -6.15
N ARG A 64 -1.53 3.06 -6.56
CA ARG A 64 -2.54 2.43 -5.70
C ARG A 64 -1.97 1.87 -4.38
N GLY A 65 -0.80 1.23 -4.44
CA GLY A 65 -0.13 0.74 -3.24
C GLY A 65 0.31 1.86 -2.28
N GLU A 66 0.80 2.97 -2.81
CA GLU A 66 1.18 4.14 -2.01
C GLU A 66 -0.04 4.87 -1.44
N VAL A 67 -1.14 4.93 -2.20
CA VAL A 67 -2.42 5.46 -1.74
C VAL A 67 -2.97 4.63 -0.58
N TRP A 68 -2.96 3.29 -0.67
CA TRP A 68 -3.40 2.43 0.44
C TRP A 68 -2.55 2.63 1.70
N LYS A 69 -1.23 2.71 1.53
CA LYS A 69 -0.33 3.04 2.65
C LYS A 69 -0.67 4.40 3.24
N PHE A 70 -0.87 5.43 2.41
CA PHE A 70 -1.28 6.76 2.85
C PHE A 70 -2.59 6.74 3.63
N LEU A 71 -3.62 6.02 3.15
CA LEU A 71 -4.89 5.88 3.87
C LEU A 71 -4.72 5.21 5.24
N SER A 72 -3.86 4.19 5.34
CA SER A 72 -3.54 3.58 6.63
C SER A 72 -2.83 4.55 7.59
N GLU A 73 -1.91 5.38 7.08
CA GLU A 73 -1.23 6.43 7.86
C GLU A 73 -2.25 7.46 8.38
N GLN A 74 -3.16 7.92 7.51
CA GLN A 74 -4.22 8.87 7.88
C GLN A 74 -5.21 8.27 8.90
N TYR A 75 -5.53 6.99 8.77
CA TYR A 75 -6.36 6.28 9.75
C TYR A 75 -5.68 6.24 11.12
N LEU A 76 -4.42 5.81 11.18
CA LEU A 76 -3.65 5.74 12.43
C LEU A 76 -3.51 7.11 13.12
N LEU A 77 -3.32 8.18 12.36
CA LEU A 77 -3.25 9.55 12.91
C LEU A 77 -4.56 10.03 13.54
N ARG A 78 -5.69 9.53 13.04
CA ARG A 78 -7.04 9.92 13.47
C ARG A 78 -7.58 8.99 14.55
N GLN A 79 -6.94 7.84 14.76
CA GLN A 79 -7.33 6.88 15.76
C GLN A 79 -7.13 7.46 17.16
N THR A 80 -8.22 7.57 17.92
CA THR A 80 -8.25 8.10 19.29
C THR A 80 -8.09 7.00 20.34
N VAL A 81 -8.34 5.74 19.95
CA VAL A 81 -8.23 4.57 20.80
C VAL A 81 -6.88 3.91 20.55
N SER A 82 -6.10 3.71 21.61
CA SER A 82 -4.83 2.99 21.54
C SER A 82 -5.09 1.54 21.09
N THR A 83 -4.88 1.26 19.82
CA THR A 83 -4.61 -0.11 19.37
C THR A 83 -3.19 -0.42 19.80
N GLN A 84 -3.04 -1.11 20.93
CA GLN A 84 -1.75 -1.72 21.26
C GLN A 84 -1.34 -2.56 20.04
N PRO A 85 -0.22 -2.26 19.37
CA PRO A 85 0.31 -3.20 18.40
C PRO A 85 0.54 -4.52 19.12
N PRO A 86 0.36 -5.67 18.45
CA PRO A 86 0.69 -6.96 19.05
C PRO A 86 2.08 -6.87 19.65
N THR A 87 2.23 -7.31 20.91
CA THR A 87 3.48 -7.23 21.69
C THR A 87 4.65 -8.00 21.06
N ASN A 88 4.37 -8.75 19.98
CA ASN A 88 5.36 -9.45 19.18
C ASN A 88 6.14 -8.44 18.34
N ASN A 89 7.29 -8.03 18.88
CA ASN A 89 8.27 -7.18 18.20
C ASN A 89 9.15 -7.97 17.19
N THR A 90 8.72 -9.17 16.81
CA THR A 90 9.42 -10.06 15.88
C THR A 90 9.36 -9.47 14.48
N SER A 91 10.50 -9.29 13.84
CA SER A 91 10.55 -8.73 12.50
C SER A 91 9.98 -9.70 11.46
N TYR A 92 9.49 -9.15 10.33
CA TYR A 92 9.04 -9.98 9.20
C TYR A 92 10.09 -11.02 8.76
N ARG A 93 11.37 -10.66 8.83
CA ARG A 93 12.47 -11.56 8.44
C ARG A 93 12.60 -12.75 9.39
N GLU A 94 12.41 -12.54 10.68
CA GLU A 94 12.46 -13.60 11.69
C GLU A 94 11.22 -14.49 11.62
N LEU A 95 10.04 -13.91 11.35
CA LEU A 95 8.81 -14.68 11.12
C LEU A 95 8.94 -15.64 9.93
N LEU A 96 9.59 -15.23 8.84
CA LEU A 96 9.84 -16.09 7.68
C LEU A 96 10.75 -17.30 7.98
N GLN A 97 11.53 -17.27 9.06
CA GLN A 97 12.38 -18.39 9.46
C GLN A 97 11.62 -19.45 10.27
N GLN A 98 10.41 -19.13 10.74
CA GLN A 98 9.58 -20.03 11.52
C GLN A 98 8.71 -20.90 10.60
N VAL A 99 8.44 -22.14 11.04
CA VAL A 99 7.50 -23.04 10.36
C VAL A 99 6.10 -22.72 10.85
N SER A 100 5.17 -22.44 9.92
CA SER A 100 3.76 -22.19 10.23
C SER A 100 2.97 -23.50 10.21
N SER A 101 2.11 -23.73 11.21
CA SER A 101 1.14 -24.84 11.20
C SER A 101 0.20 -24.78 10.00
N GLU A 102 -0.02 -23.57 9.48
CA GLU A 102 -0.92 -23.30 8.36
C GLU A 102 -0.27 -23.53 6.98
N GLN A 103 0.98 -24.03 6.93
CA GLN A 103 1.68 -24.26 5.66
C GLN A 103 0.88 -25.11 4.67
N HIS A 104 0.21 -26.16 5.14
CA HIS A 104 -0.61 -27.02 4.28
C HIS A 104 -1.80 -26.27 3.66
N ALA A 105 -2.52 -25.47 4.45
CA ALA A 105 -3.65 -24.67 3.95
C ALA A 105 -3.19 -23.58 2.97
N ILE A 106 -2.10 -22.87 3.30
CA ILE A 106 -1.50 -21.84 2.44
C ILE A 106 -1.09 -22.43 1.09
N LEU A 107 -0.44 -23.60 1.08
CA LEU A 107 0.01 -24.25 -0.16
C LEU A 107 -1.17 -24.71 -1.04
N ILE A 108 -2.27 -25.16 -0.45
CA ILE A 108 -3.47 -25.53 -1.20
C ILE A 108 -4.07 -24.30 -1.90
N ASP A 109 -4.22 -23.19 -1.18
CA ASP A 109 -4.82 -21.96 -1.71
C ASP A 109 -3.98 -21.27 -2.78
N LEU A 110 -2.64 -21.36 -2.68
CA LEU A 110 -1.72 -20.80 -3.67
C LEU A 110 -1.71 -21.58 -4.99
N GLY A 111 -2.30 -22.78 -5.00
CA GLY A 111 -2.31 -23.69 -6.14
C GLY A 111 -0.98 -24.42 -6.27
N ASN A 112 -1.04 -25.75 -6.25
CA ASN A 112 0.06 -26.60 -6.74
C ASN A 112 0.37 -26.31 -8.21
#